data_AF-A0A1Y0G7K7-F1
#
_entry.id   AF-A0A1Y0G7K7-F1
#
_cell.length_a   1.000
_cell.length_b   1.000
_cell.length_c   1.000
_cell.angle_alpha   90.00
_cell.angle_beta   90.00
_cell.angle_gamma   90.00
#
_symmetry.space_group_name_H-M   'P 1'
#
loop_
_entity.id
_entity.type
_entity.pdbx_description
1 polymer ?
#
loop_
_entity_poly.entity_id
_entity_poly.type
_entity_poly.pdbx_seq_one_letter_code
_entity_poly.pdbx_strand_id
1 'polypeptide(L)'
;MSRKLTDDTEDWLNLLDLDAIVDPSDKLSECEFFLELATQENDKDKFRWLISAFFGAAYSFFEINALRAYQSFHHPETGDPIENQEALETLRCYVRVFQDAKRPTYIKTAGQHEITKELYGLRKGNTHHYPLSMMTSGKLLPEDFHFGSLSGKGIPALAFCRQVISLIREVENELQQHY
;
A
#
# COMPACT_ATOMS: atom_id res chain seq x y z
N MET A 1 -30.55 -38.18 24.63
CA MET A 1 -30.32 -36.73 24.79
C MET A 1 -29.47 -36.27 23.63
N SER A 2 -30.11 -35.71 22.60
CA SER A 2 -29.43 -35.14 21.43
C SER A 2 -29.03 -33.71 21.78
N ARG A 3 -27.72 -33.41 21.76
CA ARG A 3 -27.22 -32.05 22.01
C ARG A 3 -27.29 -31.32 20.68
N LYS A 4 -28.24 -30.39 20.56
CA LYS A 4 -28.34 -29.43 19.46
C LYS A 4 -27.02 -28.67 19.36
N LEU A 5 -26.35 -28.78 18.22
CA LEU A 5 -25.36 -27.80 17.75
C LEU A 5 -26.16 -26.53 17.43
N THR A 6 -25.96 -25.49 18.23
CA THR A 6 -26.48 -24.15 17.97
C THR A 6 -25.64 -23.52 16.87
N ASP A 7 -26.15 -23.53 15.64
CA ASP A 7 -26.52 -22.37 14.80
C ASP A 7 -25.70 -21.05 14.85
N ASP A 8 -24.52 -21.02 15.47
CA ASP A 8 -23.77 -19.77 15.68
C ASP A 8 -22.58 -19.60 14.72
N THR A 9 -22.21 -20.60 13.91
CA THR A 9 -21.08 -20.52 12.96
C THR A 9 -21.50 -20.10 11.55
N GLU A 10 -22.76 -20.34 11.16
CA GLU A 10 -23.27 -19.90 9.85
C GLU A 10 -23.55 -18.38 9.81
N ASP A 11 -23.70 -17.73 10.97
CA ASP A 11 -23.98 -16.28 11.04
C ASP A 11 -22.73 -15.40 10.86
N TRP A 12 -21.53 -15.86 11.21
CA TRP A 12 -20.30 -15.06 11.07
C TRP A 12 -19.78 -14.98 9.64
N LEU A 13 -19.94 -16.05 8.85
CA LEU A 13 -19.53 -16.08 7.44
C LEU A 13 -20.48 -15.25 6.56
N ASN A 14 -21.75 -15.11 6.95
CA ASN A 14 -22.72 -14.22 6.31
C ASN A 14 -22.56 -12.73 6.70
N LEU A 15 -21.74 -12.43 7.74
CA LEU A 15 -21.40 -11.07 8.16
C LEU A 15 -20.09 -10.56 7.55
N LEU A 16 -19.29 -11.44 6.96
CA LEU A 16 -18.10 -11.07 6.19
C LEU A 16 -18.54 -10.79 4.76
N ASP A 17 -18.90 -9.52 4.51
CA ASP A 17 -18.98 -9.00 3.16
C ASP A 17 -17.56 -9.05 2.56
N LEU A 18 -17.27 -10.11 1.79
CA LEU A 18 -15.98 -10.25 1.11
C LEU A 18 -15.80 -9.17 0.03
N ASP A 19 -16.88 -8.52 -0.44
CA ASP A 19 -16.80 -7.30 -1.27
C ASP A 19 -16.42 -6.06 -0.43
N ALA A 20 -16.45 -6.13 0.92
CA ALA A 20 -15.95 -5.06 1.78
C ALA A 20 -14.41 -5.04 1.88
N ILE A 21 -13.72 -6.10 1.43
CA ILE A 21 -12.28 -6.06 1.20
C ILE A 21 -12.07 -5.53 -0.21
N VAL A 22 -11.97 -4.19 -0.29
CA VAL A 22 -11.65 -3.44 -1.52
C VAL A 22 -10.55 -4.16 -2.31
N ASP A 23 -10.79 -4.37 -3.61
CA ASP A 23 -9.85 -5.07 -4.50
C ASP A 23 -8.48 -4.38 -4.39
N PRO A 24 -7.39 -5.11 -4.11
CA PRO A 24 -6.05 -4.52 -4.10
C PRO A 24 -5.69 -3.74 -5.38
N SER A 25 -6.28 -4.11 -6.53
CA SER A 25 -6.14 -3.39 -7.79
C SER A 25 -6.70 -1.95 -7.73
N ASP A 26 -7.62 -1.66 -6.81
CA ASP A 26 -8.12 -0.32 -6.56
C ASP A 26 -7.01 0.59 -6.01
N LYS A 27 -6.04 0.05 -5.25
CA LYS A 27 -4.93 0.88 -4.74
C LYS A 27 -3.91 1.23 -5.80
N LEU A 28 -3.62 0.34 -6.75
CA LEU A 28 -2.83 0.70 -7.91
C LEU A 28 -3.54 1.79 -8.73
N SER A 29 -4.84 1.63 -8.97
CA SER A 29 -5.66 2.64 -9.67
C SER A 29 -5.68 3.99 -8.94
N GLU A 30 -5.82 4.01 -7.62
CA GLU A 30 -5.70 5.23 -6.81
C GLU A 30 -4.32 5.89 -6.95
N CYS A 31 -3.23 5.10 -6.93
CA CYS A 31 -1.89 5.63 -7.14
C CYS A 31 -1.76 6.29 -8.52
N GLU A 32 -2.24 5.62 -9.56
CA GLU A 32 -2.20 6.14 -10.93
C GLU A 32 -3.01 7.44 -11.06
N PHE A 33 -4.22 7.47 -10.49
CA PHE A 33 -5.07 8.66 -10.47
C PHE A 33 -4.38 9.86 -9.82
N PHE A 34 -3.83 9.70 -8.61
CA PHE A 34 -3.16 10.81 -7.91
C PHE A 34 -1.88 11.25 -8.63
N LEU A 35 -1.14 10.31 -9.22
CA LEU A 35 0.07 10.64 -9.97
C LEU A 35 -0.28 11.41 -11.26
N GLU A 36 -1.30 10.99 -11.99
CA GLU A 36 -1.76 11.67 -13.21
C GLU A 36 -2.13 13.13 -12.91
N LEU A 37 -2.93 13.37 -11.87
CA LEU A 37 -3.26 14.72 -11.43
C LEU A 37 -2.01 15.52 -11.04
N ALA A 38 -1.05 14.90 -10.34
CA ALA A 38 0.18 15.57 -9.94
C ALA A 38 1.04 15.98 -11.15
N THR A 39 0.99 15.25 -12.28
CA THR A 39 1.73 15.62 -13.50
C THR A 39 1.26 16.91 -14.16
N GLN A 40 0.08 17.41 -13.78
CA GLN A 40 -0.54 18.60 -14.35
C GLN A 40 -0.56 19.79 -13.36
N GLU A 41 -0.09 19.60 -12.14
CA GLU A 41 -0.26 20.56 -11.05
C GLU A 41 1.00 21.39 -10.80
N ASN A 42 0.95 22.68 -11.13
CA ASN A 42 2.06 23.62 -10.95
C ASN A 42 2.04 24.34 -9.59
N ASP A 43 0.92 24.30 -8.87
CA ASP A 43 0.84 24.81 -7.51
C ASP A 43 1.49 23.83 -6.54
N LYS A 44 2.52 24.31 -5.82
CA LYS A 44 3.32 23.47 -4.93
C LYS A 44 2.51 22.84 -3.80
N ASP A 45 1.51 23.55 -3.27
CA ASP A 45 0.77 23.08 -2.11
C ASP A 45 -0.26 22.01 -2.51
N LYS A 46 -0.94 22.21 -3.65
CA LYS A 46 -1.78 21.18 -4.26
C LYS A 46 -0.98 19.97 -4.72
N PHE A 47 0.16 20.18 -5.38
CA PHE A 47 1.06 19.09 -5.78
C PHE A 47 1.50 18.29 -4.55
N ARG A 48 1.92 18.96 -3.46
CA ARG A 48 2.27 18.28 -2.20
C ARG A 48 1.13 17.43 -1.66
N TRP A 49 -0.11 17.93 -1.70
CA TRP A 49 -1.27 17.20 -1.25
C TRP A 49 -1.53 15.95 -2.11
N LEU A 50 -1.46 16.08 -3.45
CA LEU A 50 -1.61 14.96 -4.38
C LEU A 50 -0.55 13.88 -4.15
N ILE A 51 0.71 14.26 -3.98
CA ILE A 51 1.79 13.31 -3.68
C ILE A 51 1.62 12.66 -2.31
N SER A 52 1.09 13.38 -1.32
CA SER A 52 0.76 12.81 -0.01
C SER A 52 -0.30 11.73 -0.10
N ALA A 53 -1.35 11.96 -0.90
CA ALA A 53 -2.40 11.00 -1.18
C ALA A 53 -1.85 9.78 -1.94
N PHE A 54 -1.02 10.02 -2.96
CA PHE A 54 -0.28 8.98 -3.68
C PHE A 54 0.53 8.08 -2.74
N PHE A 55 1.33 8.64 -1.82
CA PHE A 55 2.08 7.86 -0.84
C PHE A 55 1.18 7.09 0.13
N GLY A 56 -0.01 7.63 0.44
CA GLY A 56 -1.04 6.92 1.19
C GLY A 56 -1.50 5.66 0.45
N ALA A 57 -1.93 5.80 -0.80
CA ALA A 57 -2.37 4.69 -1.64
C ALA A 57 -1.26 3.65 -1.85
N ALA A 58 -0.04 4.10 -2.19
CA ALA A 58 1.10 3.22 -2.45
C ALA A 58 1.51 2.40 -1.21
N TYR A 59 1.42 2.99 -0.02
CA TYR A 59 1.64 2.27 1.24
C TYR A 59 0.52 1.27 1.51
N SER A 60 -0.73 1.68 1.34
CA SER A 60 -1.89 0.83 1.55
C SER A 60 -1.96 -0.34 0.58
N PHE A 61 -1.45 -0.20 -0.65
CA PHE A 61 -1.31 -1.30 -1.61
C PHE A 61 -0.58 -2.50 -0.97
N PHE A 62 0.56 -2.27 -0.31
CA PHE A 62 1.33 -3.34 0.33
C PHE A 62 0.63 -3.91 1.56
N GLU A 63 -0.04 -3.08 2.35
CA GLU A 63 -0.78 -3.56 3.54
C GLU A 63 -1.99 -4.41 3.16
N ILE A 64 -2.75 -4.01 2.15
CA ILE A 64 -3.93 -4.73 1.67
C ILE A 64 -3.50 -6.04 1.01
N ASN A 65 -2.47 -6.04 0.16
CA ASN A 65 -1.97 -7.28 -0.44
C ASN A 65 -1.40 -8.26 0.60
N ALA A 66 -0.73 -7.75 1.64
CA ALA A 66 -0.29 -8.59 2.74
C ALA A 66 -1.45 -9.15 3.56
N LEU A 67 -2.47 -8.33 3.86
CA LEU A 67 -3.68 -8.79 4.53
C LEU A 67 -4.41 -9.86 3.71
N ARG A 68 -4.57 -9.64 2.40
CA ARG A 68 -5.12 -10.61 1.46
C ARG A 68 -4.32 -11.90 1.53
N ALA A 69 -2.99 -11.85 1.51
CA ALA A 69 -2.16 -13.05 1.60
C ALA A 69 -2.36 -13.84 2.89
N TYR A 70 -2.63 -13.18 4.01
CA TYR A 70 -2.96 -13.86 5.28
C TYR A 70 -4.38 -14.45 5.34
N GLN A 71 -5.31 -13.98 4.50
CA GLN A 71 -6.75 -14.24 4.66
C GLN A 71 -7.44 -14.83 3.41
N SER A 72 -6.74 -15.05 2.31
CA SER A 72 -7.37 -15.43 1.02
C SER A 72 -7.98 -16.82 1.00
N PHE A 73 -7.45 -17.75 1.79
CA PHE A 73 -7.91 -19.13 1.81
C PHE A 73 -8.46 -19.47 3.20
N HIS A 74 -9.40 -20.41 3.26
CA HIS A 74 -9.97 -20.86 4.53
C HIS A 74 -10.02 -22.38 4.57
N HIS A 75 -9.74 -22.96 5.73
CA HIS A 75 -9.86 -24.40 5.92
C HIS A 75 -11.33 -24.81 5.82
N PRO A 76 -11.69 -25.77 4.95
CA PRO A 76 -13.08 -26.06 4.62
C PRO A 76 -13.89 -26.59 5.82
N GLU A 77 -13.22 -27.18 6.82
CA GLU A 77 -13.88 -27.76 7.99
C GLU A 77 -13.93 -26.82 9.21
N THR A 78 -12.97 -25.91 9.35
CA THR A 78 -12.87 -25.05 10.54
C THR A 78 -13.20 -23.59 10.24
N GLY A 79 -13.17 -23.19 8.97
CA GLY A 79 -13.31 -21.80 8.56
C GLY A 79 -12.11 -20.93 8.93
N ASP A 80 -11.00 -21.51 9.42
CA ASP A 80 -9.81 -20.76 9.81
C ASP A 80 -9.05 -20.30 8.56
N PRO A 81 -8.51 -19.06 8.55
CA PRO A 81 -7.72 -18.58 7.43
C PRO A 81 -6.43 -19.40 7.26
N ILE A 82 -6.12 -19.72 6.00
CA ILE A 82 -4.89 -20.35 5.55
C ILE A 82 -4.07 -19.29 4.81
N GLU A 83 -2.84 -19.11 5.25
CA GLU A 83 -1.92 -18.15 4.63
C GLU A 83 -1.51 -18.59 3.23
N ASN A 84 -1.57 -17.67 2.26
CA ASN A 84 -0.91 -17.82 0.97
C ASN A 84 0.59 -17.53 1.14
N GLN A 85 1.35 -18.57 1.49
CA GLN A 85 2.76 -18.43 1.77
C GLN A 85 3.59 -17.96 0.56
N GLU A 86 3.20 -18.35 -0.67
CA GLU A 86 3.87 -17.90 -1.88
C GLU A 86 3.70 -16.38 -2.09
N ALA A 87 2.47 -15.87 -1.97
CA ALA A 87 2.21 -14.44 -2.04
C ALA A 87 2.93 -13.65 -0.93
N LEU A 88 3.02 -14.20 0.29
CA LEU A 88 3.78 -13.60 1.38
C LEU A 88 5.29 -13.56 1.10
N GLU A 89 5.85 -14.62 0.51
CA GLU A 89 7.25 -14.68 0.13
C GLU A 89 7.58 -13.65 -0.96
N THR A 90 6.73 -13.55 -1.98
CA THR A 90 6.82 -12.52 -3.02
C THR A 90 6.80 -11.12 -2.40
N LEU A 91 5.81 -10.81 -1.54
CA LEU A 91 5.77 -9.51 -0.84
C LEU A 91 7.02 -9.24 0.01
N ARG A 92 7.57 -10.27 0.66
CA ARG A 92 8.76 -10.17 1.52
C ARG A 92 10.03 -9.78 0.77
N CYS A 93 10.07 -9.95 -0.55
CA CYS A 93 11.13 -9.39 -1.40
C CYS A 93 11.11 -7.85 -1.42
N TYR A 94 9.92 -7.26 -1.33
CA TYR A 94 9.70 -5.82 -1.52
C TYR A 94 9.46 -5.06 -0.22
N VAL A 95 8.75 -5.66 0.73
CA VAL A 95 8.41 -5.08 2.04
C VAL A 95 8.54 -6.12 3.15
N ARG A 96 8.93 -5.69 4.35
CA ARG A 96 8.76 -6.51 5.55
C ARG A 96 7.28 -6.50 5.93
N VAL A 97 6.76 -7.66 6.28
CA VAL A 97 5.36 -7.85 6.67
C VAL A 97 5.29 -8.30 8.12
N PHE A 98 4.46 -7.64 8.93
CA PHE A 98 4.26 -7.93 10.35
C PHE A 98 2.76 -7.99 10.65
N GLN A 99 2.28 -9.14 11.10
CA GLN A 99 0.93 -9.27 11.65
C GLN A 99 0.95 -9.04 13.16
N ASP A 100 -0.03 -8.29 13.68
CA ASP A 100 -0.22 -8.13 15.12
C ASP A 100 -0.82 -9.41 15.72
N ALA A 101 -0.07 -10.06 16.62
CA ALA A 101 -0.47 -11.32 17.25
C ALA A 101 -1.80 -11.25 18.03
N LYS A 102 -2.22 -10.05 18.45
CA LYS A 102 -3.50 -9.84 19.17
C LYS A 102 -4.63 -9.39 18.23
N ARG A 103 -4.30 -8.91 17.03
CA ARG A 103 -5.24 -8.40 16.02
C ARG A 103 -4.83 -8.95 14.65
N PRO A 104 -5.23 -10.17 14.28
CA PRO A 104 -4.80 -10.83 13.04
C PRO A 104 -5.17 -10.07 11.76
N THR A 105 -6.22 -9.24 11.81
CA THR A 105 -6.64 -8.34 10.71
C THR A 105 -5.78 -7.09 10.59
N TYR A 106 -4.84 -6.88 11.51
CA TYR A 106 -3.98 -5.71 11.53
C TYR A 106 -2.57 -6.09 11.05
N ILE A 107 -2.29 -5.72 9.79
CA ILE A 107 -0.99 -5.88 9.16
C ILE A 107 -0.25 -4.55 9.16
N LYS A 108 1.04 -4.61 9.43
CA LYS A 108 2.00 -3.53 9.22
C LYS A 108 3.03 -3.94 8.20
N THR A 109 3.39 -3.01 7.34
CA THR A 109 4.52 -3.19 6.43
C THR A 109 5.66 -2.22 6.76
N ALA A 110 6.87 -2.56 6.35
CA ALA A 110 8.03 -1.65 6.37
C ALA A 110 8.90 -1.84 5.13
N GLY A 111 9.54 -0.78 4.63
CA GLY A 111 10.42 -0.87 3.45
C GLY A 111 11.53 -1.92 3.60
N GLN A 112 11.76 -2.67 2.52
CA GLN A 112 12.79 -3.71 2.37
C GLN A 112 13.59 -3.48 1.09
N HIS A 113 12.91 -3.34 -0.06
CA HIS A 113 13.48 -2.90 -1.33
C HIS A 113 13.91 -1.42 -1.24
N GLU A 114 14.85 -0.99 -2.09
CA GLU A 114 15.39 0.38 -2.07
C GLU A 114 14.29 1.43 -2.26
N ILE A 115 13.45 1.25 -3.28
CA ILE A 115 12.31 2.14 -3.57
C ILE A 115 11.29 2.15 -2.41
N THR A 116 10.98 0.99 -1.81
CA THR A 116 10.01 0.92 -0.71
C THR A 116 10.58 1.51 0.59
N LYS A 117 11.89 1.40 0.82
CA LYS A 117 12.56 2.10 1.92
C LYS A 117 12.43 3.62 1.78
N GLU A 118 12.69 4.16 0.59
CA GLU A 118 12.57 5.59 0.33
C GLU A 118 11.11 6.06 0.43
N LEU A 119 10.17 5.33 -0.18
CA LEU A 119 8.73 5.60 -0.10
C LEU A 119 8.25 5.70 1.35
N TYR A 120 8.64 4.71 2.18
CA TYR A 120 8.21 4.66 3.57
C TYR A 120 8.90 5.74 4.41
N GLY A 121 10.15 6.08 4.08
CA GLY A 121 10.87 7.20 4.68
C GLY A 121 10.17 8.54 4.43
N LEU A 122 9.87 8.83 3.17
CA LEU A 122 9.16 10.06 2.75
C LEU A 122 7.74 10.12 3.35
N ARG A 123 6.98 9.02 3.30
CA ARG A 123 5.65 8.94 3.90
C ARG A 123 5.69 9.17 5.41
N LYS A 124 6.62 8.53 6.13
CA LYS A 124 6.75 8.68 7.59
C LYS A 124 7.03 10.12 7.99
N GLY A 125 7.84 10.84 7.21
CA GLY A 125 8.06 12.27 7.40
C GLY A 125 6.76 13.08 7.30
N ASN A 126 5.87 12.69 6.38
CA ASN A 126 4.60 13.35 6.09
C ASN A 126 3.47 13.03 7.10
N THR A 127 3.42 11.82 7.67
CA THR A 127 2.26 11.37 8.47
C THR A 127 2.30 11.72 9.95
N HIS A 128 3.42 12.17 10.51
CA HIS A 128 3.56 12.32 11.98
C HIS A 128 4.05 13.66 12.48
N HIS A 129 4.83 14.42 11.71
CA HIS A 129 5.57 15.56 12.27
C HIS A 129 5.52 16.84 11.44
N TYR A 130 5.53 16.75 10.10
CA TYR A 130 5.57 17.93 9.23
C TYR A 130 4.91 17.65 7.88
N PRO A 131 4.38 18.66 7.17
CA PRO A 131 3.97 18.49 5.79
C PRO A 131 5.16 18.00 4.95
N LEU A 132 4.89 17.17 3.94
CA LEU A 132 5.92 16.64 3.03
C LEU A 132 6.87 17.75 2.55
N SER A 133 8.14 17.64 2.98
CA SER A 133 9.18 18.60 2.64
C SER A 133 9.39 18.61 1.14
N MET A 134 9.15 19.77 0.53
CA MET A 134 9.18 19.92 -0.91
C MET A 134 9.73 21.28 -1.30
N MET A 135 10.66 21.27 -2.25
CA MET A 135 11.25 22.46 -2.84
C MET A 135 11.04 22.50 -4.34
N THR A 136 11.26 23.67 -4.91
CA THR A 136 11.29 23.90 -6.35
C THR A 136 12.75 24.08 -6.75
N SER A 137 13.29 23.19 -7.58
CA SER A 137 14.70 23.22 -8.00
C SER A 137 14.93 24.02 -9.30
N GLY A 138 13.86 24.35 -10.02
CA GLY A 138 13.91 24.97 -11.34
C GLY A 138 12.59 25.64 -11.75
N LYS A 139 12.38 25.81 -13.05
CA LYS A 139 11.24 26.56 -13.62
C LYS A 139 10.24 25.68 -14.39
N LEU A 140 10.61 24.43 -14.68
CA LEU A 140 9.80 23.47 -15.41
C LEU A 140 8.94 22.68 -14.41
N LEU A 141 7.88 23.31 -13.92
CA LEU A 141 6.91 22.64 -13.05
C LEU A 141 5.97 21.75 -13.88
N PRO A 142 5.50 20.61 -13.32
CA PRO A 142 5.83 20.06 -11.99
C PRO A 142 7.13 19.24 -11.91
N GLU A 143 7.83 18.99 -13.02
CA GLU A 143 9.03 18.12 -13.04
C GLU A 143 10.16 18.61 -12.12
N ASP A 144 10.26 19.93 -11.91
CA ASP A 144 11.24 20.56 -11.03
C ASP A 144 10.82 20.57 -9.54
N PHE A 145 9.71 19.92 -9.15
CA PHE A 145 9.43 19.67 -7.74
C PHE A 145 10.31 18.54 -7.21
N HIS A 146 10.93 18.78 -6.05
CA HIS A 146 11.85 17.83 -5.41
C HIS A 146 11.47 17.63 -3.95
N PHE A 147 11.57 16.39 -3.46
CA PHE A 147 11.48 16.09 -2.04
C PHE A 147 12.71 16.59 -1.28
N GLY A 148 12.49 17.07 -0.07
CA GLY A 148 13.53 17.61 0.81
C GLY A 148 13.52 19.14 0.90
N SER A 149 14.49 19.67 1.66
CA SER A 149 14.63 21.10 1.96
C SER A 149 16.00 21.67 1.59
N LEU A 150 16.93 20.84 1.10
CA LEU A 150 18.29 21.22 0.76
C LEU A 150 18.47 21.25 -0.76
N SER A 151 18.74 22.44 -1.31
CA SER A 151 19.00 22.62 -2.74
C SER A 151 20.16 21.74 -3.21
N GLY A 152 20.03 21.12 -4.38
CA GLY A 152 21.01 20.19 -4.96
C GLY A 152 21.08 18.81 -4.31
N LYS A 153 20.28 18.54 -3.27
CA LYS A 153 20.20 17.22 -2.61
C LYS A 153 18.78 16.63 -2.58
N GLY A 154 17.85 17.22 -3.32
CA GLY A 154 16.48 16.73 -3.38
C GLY A 154 16.31 15.55 -4.32
N ILE A 155 15.26 14.79 -4.07
CA ILE A 155 14.84 13.69 -4.94
C ILE A 155 13.78 14.24 -5.91
N PRO A 156 13.94 14.13 -7.24
CA PRO A 156 12.93 14.61 -8.18
C PRO A 156 11.60 13.87 -7.97
N ALA A 157 10.55 14.63 -7.62
CA ALA A 157 9.35 14.06 -7.02
C ALA A 157 8.59 13.15 -7.98
N LEU A 158 8.27 13.64 -9.19
CA LEU A 158 7.56 12.85 -10.19
C LEU A 158 8.38 11.67 -10.70
N ALA A 159 9.69 11.83 -10.87
CA ALA A 159 10.56 10.73 -11.30
C ALA A 159 10.54 9.58 -10.29
N PHE A 160 10.64 9.90 -8.98
CA PHE A 160 10.53 8.90 -7.93
C PHE A 160 9.14 8.25 -7.87
N CYS A 161 8.06 9.03 -7.94
CA CYS A 161 6.70 8.47 -7.95
C CYS A 161 6.45 7.52 -9.14
N ARG A 162 7.02 7.81 -10.32
CA ARG A 162 6.98 6.91 -11.48
C ARG A 162 7.73 5.60 -11.21
N GLN A 163 8.87 5.65 -10.53
CA GLN A 163 9.58 4.43 -10.09
C GLN A 163 8.74 3.60 -9.12
N VAL A 164 8.04 4.25 -8.18
CA VAL A 164 7.12 3.59 -7.25
C VAL A 164 5.98 2.89 -8.00
N ILE A 165 5.33 3.55 -8.96
CA ILE A 165 4.29 2.92 -9.80
C ILE A 165 4.84 1.72 -10.56
N SER A 166 6.01 1.87 -11.18
CA SER A 166 6.64 0.77 -11.93
C SER A 166 6.87 -0.45 -11.03
N LEU A 167 7.35 -0.22 -9.80
CA LEU A 167 7.53 -1.29 -8.83
C LEU A 167 6.20 -1.90 -8.40
N ILE A 168 5.18 -1.10 -8.10
CA ILE A 168 3.86 -1.61 -7.69
C ILE A 168 3.26 -2.49 -8.79
N ARG A 169 3.39 -2.10 -10.07
CA ARG A 169 2.94 -2.92 -11.21
C ARG A 169 3.71 -4.23 -11.32
N GLU A 170 5.02 -4.23 -11.09
CA GLU A 170 5.82 -5.45 -11.03
C GLU A 170 5.32 -6.39 -9.94
N VAL A 171 5.14 -5.87 -8.71
CA VAL A 171 4.63 -6.63 -7.57
C VAL A 171 3.24 -7.19 -7.84
N GLU A 172 2.33 -6.39 -8.39
CA GLU A 172 0.97 -6.81 -8.75
C GLU A 172 0.99 -7.97 -9.74
N ASN A 173 1.81 -7.88 -10.80
CA ASN A 173 1.95 -8.93 -11.81
C ASN A 173 2.53 -10.23 -11.24
N GLU A 174 3.45 -10.15 -10.27
CA GLU A 174 3.96 -11.32 -9.58
C GLU A 174 2.91 -11.93 -8.66
N LEU A 175 2.17 -11.10 -7.92
CA LEU A 175 1.11 -11.58 -7.01
C LEU A 175 -0.04 -12.27 -7.73
N GLN A 176 -0.42 -11.81 -8.92
CA GLN A 176 -1.44 -12.45 -9.75
C GLN A 176 -1.10 -13.89 -10.15
N GLN A 177 0.15 -14.34 -10.00
CA GLN A 177 0.54 -15.72 -10.26
C GLN A 177 0.22 -16.67 -9.09
N HIS A 178 -0.09 -16.11 -7.92
CA HIS A 178 -0.30 -16.85 -6.68
C HIS A 178 -1.77 -16.85 -6.20
N TYR A 179 -2.65 -16.12 -6.89
CA TYR A 179 -4.09 -16.03 -6.60
C TYR A 179 -4.90 -16.50 -7.81
#